data_AF-A0A5F1I0B2-F1
#
_entry.id   AF-A0A5F1I0B2-F1
#
_cell.length_a   1.000
_cell.length_b   1.000
_cell.length_c   1.000
_cell.angle_alpha   90.00
_cell.angle_beta   90.00
_cell.angle_gamma   90.00
#
_symmetry.space_group_name_H-M   'P 1'
#
loop_
_entity.id
_entity.type
_entity.pdbx_description
1 polymer ?
#
loop_
_entity_poly.entity_id
_entity_poly.type
_entity_poly.pdbx_seq_one_letter_code
_entity_poly.pdbx_strand_id
1 'polypeptide(L)'
;MRNAKVVGSTPIIGTISNSSQVYLSQLTPHILQLTARSLSSIINRIFFNALSGYTGSPLVVLGARLLIITGVRTGEWRAALWSEFNLDKAIWEIPAQRMKMRRPHIVPLSIQAITILKTLQIMTGNYPLVFPGRKDPNKCMSKAPVK
;
A
#
# COMPACT_ATOMS: atom_id res chain seq x y z
N MET A 1 12.85 62.51 12.32
CA MET A 1 12.54 61.68 13.50
C MET A 1 13.00 60.26 13.24
N ARG A 2 13.54 59.59 14.27
CA ARG A 2 14.37 58.38 14.23
C ARG A 2 13.60 57.12 13.87
N ASN A 3 14.31 56.13 13.32
CA ASN A 3 14.33 54.67 13.62
C ASN A 3 14.61 53.86 12.34
N ALA A 4 15.23 52.69 12.29
CA ALA A 4 16.28 52.00 13.04
C ALA A 4 16.54 50.69 12.25
N LYS A 5 17.78 50.48 11.80
CA LYS A 5 18.54 49.21 11.67
C LYS A 5 17.78 47.87 11.70
N VAL A 6 17.93 47.04 10.65
CA VAL A 6 18.37 45.63 10.78
C VAL A 6 19.21 45.22 9.56
N VAL A 7 20.45 44.85 9.85
CA VAL A 7 21.41 44.14 8.99
C VAL A 7 21.30 42.65 9.30
N GLY A 8 21.39 41.79 8.28
CA GLY A 8 21.57 40.34 8.40
C GLY A 8 21.43 39.65 7.04
N SER A 9 22.45 39.52 6.18
CA SER A 9 23.50 38.46 6.14
C SER A 9 22.92 37.07 6.47
N THR A 10 22.91 36.01 5.64
CA THR A 10 23.77 35.57 4.52
C THR A 10 23.06 34.35 3.88
N PRO A 11 23.04 34.11 2.55
CA PRO A 11 22.70 32.80 2.03
C PRO A 11 23.97 31.91 2.12
N ILE A 12 24.04 31.04 3.13
CA ILE A 12 24.99 29.92 3.11
C ILE A 12 24.45 28.86 2.16
N ILE A 13 24.62 29.09 0.86
CA ILE A 13 24.63 27.99 -0.12
C ILE A 13 25.99 28.08 -0.78
N GLY A 14 26.97 27.47 -0.13
CA GLY A 14 28.30 27.26 -0.70
C GLY A 14 28.14 26.53 -2.02
N THR A 15 28.80 27.05 -3.05
CA THR A 15 28.95 26.46 -4.38
C THR A 15 29.43 25.02 -4.24
N ILE A 16 28.51 24.07 -4.35
CA ILE A 16 28.84 22.64 -4.35
C ILE A 16 29.66 22.41 -5.62
N SER A 17 30.91 21.94 -5.47
CA SER A 17 31.76 21.64 -6.62
C SER A 17 31.09 20.59 -7.52
N ASN A 18 31.26 20.75 -8.84
CA ASN A 18 30.63 19.90 -9.86
C ASN A 18 30.87 18.39 -9.61
N SER A 19 32.01 18.03 -9.02
CA SER A 19 32.38 16.68 -8.60
C SER A 19 31.53 16.13 -7.44
N SER A 20 31.14 16.97 -6.48
CA SER A 20 30.26 16.57 -5.37
C SER A 20 28.81 16.40 -5.86
N GLN A 21 28.39 17.19 -6.85
CA GLN A 21 27.05 17.09 -7.45
C GLN A 21 26.88 15.81 -8.30
N VAL A 22 27.96 15.38 -8.97
CA VAL A 22 28.03 14.07 -9.65
C VAL A 22 28.02 12.91 -8.66
N TYR A 23 28.70 13.03 -7.52
CA TYR A 23 28.71 11.98 -6.49
C TYR A 23 27.32 11.82 -5.82
N LEU A 24 26.64 12.94 -5.55
CA LEU A 24 25.28 12.94 -5.00
C LEU A 24 24.24 12.41 -5.99
N SER A 25 24.37 12.67 -7.30
CA SER A 25 23.46 12.12 -8.31
C SER A 25 23.64 10.60 -8.52
N GLN A 26 24.84 10.07 -8.29
CA GLN A 26 25.13 8.63 -8.35
C GLN A 26 24.65 7.89 -7.09
N LEU A 27 24.71 8.52 -5.92
CA LEU A 27 24.31 7.93 -4.63
C LEU A 27 22.82 8.09 -4.30
N THR A 28 22.16 9.10 -4.85
CA THR A 28 20.74 9.40 -4.59
C THR A 28 19.77 8.26 -4.86
N PRO A 29 19.82 7.50 -5.97
CA PRO A 29 18.85 6.42 -6.20
C PRO A 29 18.95 5.34 -5.13
N HIS A 30 20.18 4.96 -4.73
CA HIS A 30 20.40 3.92 -3.72
C HIS A 30 19.99 4.39 -2.30
N ILE A 31 20.34 5.63 -1.93
CA ILE A 31 19.94 6.21 -0.64
C ILE A 31 18.42 6.39 -0.55
N LEU A 32 17.76 6.83 -1.62
CA LEU A 32 16.29 6.94 -1.67
C LEU A 32 15.61 5.56 -1.61
N GLN A 33 16.19 4.53 -2.22
CA GLN A 33 15.64 3.18 -2.20
C GLN A 33 15.81 2.49 -0.83
N LEU A 34 16.96 2.69 -0.16
CA LEU A 34 17.21 2.22 1.19
C LEU A 34 16.31 2.93 2.23
N THR A 35 16.15 4.25 2.10
CA THR A 35 15.26 5.03 2.98
C THR A 35 13.80 4.67 2.76
N ALA A 36 13.33 4.50 1.52
CA ALA A 36 11.99 4.02 1.23
C ALA A 36 11.72 2.61 1.77
N ARG A 37 12.69 1.69 1.67
CA ARG A 37 12.59 0.33 2.22
C ARG A 37 12.58 0.34 3.76
N SER A 38 13.41 1.17 4.37
CA SER A 38 13.50 1.32 5.83
C SER A 38 12.21 1.95 6.40
N LEU A 39 11.72 3.03 5.79
CA LEU A 39 10.48 3.70 6.18
C LEU A 39 9.26 2.80 5.98
N SER A 40 9.19 2.08 4.86
CA SER A 40 8.14 1.07 4.62
C SER A 40 8.17 -0.03 5.68
N SER A 41 9.36 -0.52 6.06
CA SER A 41 9.52 -1.53 7.11
C SER A 41 9.04 -1.04 8.47
N ILE A 42 9.36 0.20 8.84
CA ILE A 42 8.94 0.82 10.10
C ILE A 42 7.43 1.04 10.14
N ILE A 43 6.85 1.61 9.09
CA ILE A 43 5.40 1.86 8.99
C ILE A 43 4.64 0.53 9.02
N ASN A 44 5.11 -0.48 8.31
CA ASN A 44 4.53 -1.82 8.34
C ASN A 44 4.56 -2.41 9.76
N ARG A 45 5.69 -2.32 10.47
CA ARG A 45 5.80 -2.81 11.86
C ARG A 45 4.85 -2.10 12.81
N ILE A 46 4.78 -0.77 12.76
CA ILE A 46 3.91 0.01 13.65
C ILE A 46 2.44 -0.33 13.39
N PHE A 47 2.04 -0.40 12.13
CA PHE A 47 0.67 -0.72 11.76
C PHE A 47 0.28 -2.17 12.13
N PHE A 48 1.17 -3.14 11.92
CA PHE A 48 0.87 -4.53 12.28
C PHE A 48 0.81 -4.76 13.80
N ASN A 49 1.62 -4.03 14.58
CA ASN A 49 1.53 -4.04 16.05
C ASN A 49 0.22 -3.40 16.53
N ALA A 50 -0.23 -2.31 15.89
CA ALA A 50 -1.52 -1.71 16.19
C ALA A 50 -2.69 -2.65 15.82
N LEU A 51 -2.57 -3.38 14.71
CA LEU A 51 -3.57 -4.38 14.29
C LEU A 51 -3.61 -5.62 15.19
N SER A 52 -2.51 -6.02 15.83
CA SER A 52 -2.52 -7.20 16.72
C SER A 52 -3.39 -7.01 17.96
N GLY A 53 -3.69 -5.76 18.35
CA GLY A 53 -4.63 -5.46 19.42
C GLY A 53 -6.10 -5.36 18.97
N TYR A 54 -6.39 -5.53 17.68
CA TYR A 54 -7.74 -5.41 17.15
C TYR A 54 -8.55 -6.70 17.41
N THR A 55 -9.58 -6.59 18.24
CA THR A 55 -10.48 -7.70 18.63
C THR A 55 -11.59 -7.99 17.61
N GLY A 56 -11.61 -7.30 16.47
CA GLY A 56 -12.63 -7.50 15.43
C GLY A 56 -12.33 -8.69 14.51
N SER A 57 -12.99 -8.71 13.34
CA SER A 57 -12.92 -9.86 12.44
C SER A 57 -11.50 -10.07 11.88
N PRO A 58 -10.93 -11.29 11.95
CA PRO A 58 -9.61 -11.60 11.40
C PRO A 58 -9.54 -11.34 9.88
N LEU A 59 -10.67 -11.43 9.18
CA LEU A 59 -10.80 -11.10 7.77
C LEU A 59 -10.49 -9.61 7.49
N VAL A 60 -10.92 -8.71 8.38
CA VAL A 60 -10.63 -7.26 8.26
C VAL A 60 -9.15 -7.00 8.50
N VAL A 61 -8.55 -7.69 9.48
CA VAL A 61 -7.11 -7.57 9.78
C VAL A 61 -6.28 -8.03 8.60
N LEU A 62 -6.46 -9.26 8.14
CA LEU A 62 -5.78 -9.83 6.97
C LEU A 62 -5.99 -8.97 5.73
N GLY A 63 -7.20 -8.45 5.58
CA GLY A 63 -7.55 -7.60 4.49
C GLY A 63 -6.80 -6.26 4.45
N ALA A 64 -6.71 -5.59 5.60
CA ALA A 64 -5.92 -4.37 5.75
C ALA A 64 -4.43 -4.64 5.46
N ARG A 65 -3.90 -5.80 5.90
CA ARG A 65 -2.51 -6.20 5.58
C ARG A 65 -2.30 -6.32 4.08
N LEU A 66 -3.22 -7.00 3.38
CA LEU A 66 -3.14 -7.19 1.94
C LEU A 66 -3.20 -5.85 1.21
N LEU A 67 -4.04 -4.91 1.64
CA LEU A 67 -4.17 -3.59 1.02
C LEU A 67 -2.88 -2.76 1.13
N ILE A 68 -2.17 -2.84 2.25
CA ILE A 68 -0.87 -2.16 2.42
C ILE A 68 0.20 -2.77 1.53
N ILE A 69 0.24 -4.10 1.41
CA ILE A 69 1.25 -4.79 0.61
C ILE A 69 1.03 -4.59 -0.89
N THR A 70 -0.24 -4.56 -1.33
CA THR A 70 -0.60 -4.48 -2.75
C THR A 70 -0.84 -3.05 -3.24
N GLY A 71 -1.11 -2.11 -2.34
CA GLY A 71 -1.33 -0.69 -2.68
C GLY A 71 -2.56 -0.42 -3.55
N VAL A 72 -3.44 -1.41 -3.72
CA VAL A 72 -4.64 -1.27 -4.56
C VAL A 72 -5.66 -0.34 -3.94
N ARG A 73 -6.49 0.28 -4.78
CA ARG A 73 -7.58 1.13 -4.29
C ARG A 73 -8.61 0.30 -3.53
N THR A 74 -9.16 0.88 -2.47
CA THR A 74 -10.19 0.26 -1.62
C THR A 74 -11.46 -0.13 -2.39
N GLY A 75 -11.74 0.50 -3.53
CA GLY A 75 -12.83 0.11 -4.43
C GLY A 75 -12.58 -1.26 -5.07
N GLU A 76 -11.40 -1.45 -5.67
CA GLU A 76 -11.06 -2.70 -6.33
C GLU A 76 -10.88 -3.86 -5.36
N TRP A 77 -10.29 -3.53 -4.22
CA TRP A 77 -10.02 -4.49 -3.16
C TRP A 77 -11.29 -5.13 -2.61
N ARG A 78 -12.35 -4.36 -2.36
CA ARG A 78 -13.61 -4.90 -1.78
C ARG A 78 -14.37 -5.80 -2.75
N ALA A 79 -14.27 -5.53 -4.04
CA ALA A 79 -14.94 -6.31 -5.07
C ALA A 79 -14.04 -7.42 -5.66
N ALA A 80 -12.85 -7.65 -5.10
CA ALA A 80 -11.91 -8.65 -5.61
C ALA A 80 -12.53 -10.06 -5.61
N LEU A 81 -12.45 -10.74 -6.75
CA LEU A 81 -12.96 -12.10 -6.94
C LEU A 81 -11.81 -13.09 -6.85
N TRP A 82 -12.05 -14.29 -6.31
CA TRP A 82 -11.01 -15.33 -6.28
C TRP A 82 -10.52 -15.73 -7.68
N SER A 83 -11.39 -15.65 -8.68
CA SER A 83 -11.05 -15.91 -10.09
C SER A 83 -10.06 -14.91 -10.70
N GLU A 84 -9.89 -13.73 -10.09
CA GLU A 84 -8.93 -12.71 -10.54
C GLU A 84 -7.49 -13.01 -10.06
N PHE A 85 -7.32 -13.91 -9.08
CA PHE A 85 -6.01 -14.24 -8.51
C PHE A 85 -5.44 -15.51 -9.13
N ASN A 86 -4.26 -15.39 -9.73
CA ASN A 86 -3.43 -16.53 -10.11
C ASN A 86 -2.28 -16.67 -9.10
N LEU A 87 -2.46 -17.54 -8.10
CA LEU A 87 -1.49 -17.72 -7.03
C LEU A 87 -0.21 -18.44 -7.51
N ASP A 88 -0.29 -19.27 -8.56
CA ASP A 88 0.86 -19.97 -9.13
C ASP A 88 1.81 -19.01 -9.86
N LYS A 89 1.24 -18.06 -10.60
CA LYS A 89 1.98 -16.99 -11.29
C LYS A 89 2.26 -15.78 -10.41
N ALA A 90 1.78 -15.79 -9.16
CA ALA A 90 1.87 -14.66 -8.22
C ALA A 90 1.31 -13.35 -8.82
N ILE A 91 0.16 -13.42 -9.50
CA ILE A 91 -0.46 -12.28 -10.19
C ILE A 91 -1.91 -12.13 -9.75
N TRP A 92 -2.33 -10.89 -9.54
CA TRP A 92 -3.74 -10.50 -9.47
C TRP A 92 -4.08 -9.64 -10.67
N GLU A 93 -5.02 -10.09 -11.49
CA GLU A 93 -5.46 -9.39 -12.69
C GLU A 93 -6.86 -8.79 -12.49
N ILE A 94 -6.92 -7.47 -12.44
CA ILE A 94 -8.18 -6.74 -12.26
C ILE A 94 -8.75 -6.42 -13.66
N PRO A 95 -9.98 -6.85 -13.98
CA PRO A 95 -10.54 -6.72 -15.30
C PRO A 95 -10.79 -5.25 -15.68
N ALA A 96 -10.59 -4.94 -16.97
CA ALA A 96 -10.73 -3.60 -17.53
C ALA A 96 -12.10 -2.96 -17.28
N GLN A 97 -13.15 -3.78 -17.18
CA GLN A 97 -14.54 -3.37 -16.96
C GLN A 97 -14.72 -2.62 -15.63
N ARG A 98 -13.88 -2.92 -14.63
CA ARG A 98 -13.91 -2.25 -13.32
C ARG A 98 -12.96 -1.07 -13.22
N MET A 99 -11.98 -1.01 -14.13
CA MET A 99 -10.96 0.03 -14.15
C MET A 99 -11.45 1.29 -14.88
N LYS A 100 -11.28 2.45 -14.23
CA LYS A 100 -11.65 3.76 -14.77
C LYS A 100 -11.03 4.07 -16.15
N MET A 101 -9.85 3.50 -16.44
CA MET A 101 -9.13 3.71 -17.71
C MET A 101 -9.32 2.57 -18.72
N ARG A 102 -10.26 1.63 -18.49
CA ARG A 102 -10.57 0.49 -19.39
C ARG A 102 -9.34 -0.34 -19.81
N ARG A 103 -8.33 -0.41 -18.96
CA ARG A 103 -7.15 -1.27 -19.15
C ARG A 103 -7.09 -2.28 -18.02
N PRO A 104 -6.79 -3.56 -18.31
CA PRO A 104 -6.52 -4.55 -17.27
C PRO A 104 -5.39 -4.06 -16.38
N HIS A 105 -5.55 -4.19 -15.06
CA HIS A 105 -4.51 -3.83 -14.11
C HIS A 105 -3.92 -5.10 -13.51
N ILE A 106 -2.64 -5.33 -13.80
CA ILE A 106 -1.87 -6.47 -13.31
C ILE A 106 -1.12 -6.03 -12.06
N VAL A 107 -1.41 -6.68 -10.93
CA VAL A 107 -0.76 -6.45 -9.64
C VAL A 107 0.12 -7.65 -9.31
N PRO A 108 1.44 -7.50 -9.23
CA PRO A 108 2.32 -8.57 -8.78
C PRO A 108 2.12 -8.85 -7.29
N LEU A 109 1.97 -10.11 -6.92
CA LEU A 109 1.78 -10.56 -5.54
C LEU A 109 3.12 -10.93 -4.92
N SER A 110 3.44 -10.31 -3.78
CA SER A 110 4.60 -10.73 -2.99
C SER A 110 4.32 -12.06 -2.27
N ILE A 111 5.38 -12.74 -1.82
CA ILE A 111 5.26 -13.97 -1.01
C ILE A 111 4.35 -13.74 0.21
N GLN A 112 4.46 -12.57 0.86
CA GLN A 112 3.61 -12.22 2.01
C GLN A 112 2.14 -12.08 1.62
N ALA A 113 1.85 -11.46 0.46
CA ALA A 113 0.49 -11.35 -0.06
C ALA A 113 -0.11 -12.73 -0.36
N ILE A 114 0.67 -13.64 -0.95
CA ILE A 114 0.23 -15.02 -1.24
C ILE A 114 -0.08 -15.76 0.06
N THR A 115 0.76 -15.66 1.09
CA THR A 115 0.49 -16.29 2.39
C THR A 115 -0.82 -15.77 3.00
N ILE A 116 -1.05 -14.46 2.95
CA ILE A 116 -2.30 -13.87 3.44
C ILE A 116 -3.50 -14.35 2.62
N LEU A 117 -3.38 -14.41 1.29
CA LEU A 117 -4.43 -14.89 0.40
C LEU A 117 -4.75 -16.37 0.67
N LYS A 118 -3.76 -17.23 0.89
CA LYS A 118 -4.00 -18.63 1.27
C LYS A 118 -4.76 -18.74 2.59
N THR A 119 -4.43 -17.93 3.58
CA THR A 119 -5.20 -17.89 4.85
C THR A 119 -6.63 -17.41 4.62
N LEU A 120 -6.82 -16.37 3.81
CA LEU A 120 -8.15 -15.88 3.44
C LEU A 120 -8.96 -16.93 2.68
N GLN A 121 -8.32 -17.72 1.82
CA GLN A 121 -8.98 -18.77 1.04
C GLN A 121 -9.58 -19.87 1.93
N ILE A 122 -8.95 -20.19 3.06
CA ILE A 122 -9.53 -21.12 4.06
C ILE A 122 -10.83 -20.55 4.65
N MET A 123 -10.92 -19.21 4.79
CA MET A 123 -12.07 -18.55 5.41
C MET A 123 -13.19 -18.20 4.43
N THR A 124 -12.83 -17.80 3.20
CA THR A 124 -13.77 -17.24 2.21
C THR A 124 -13.71 -17.90 0.84
N GLY A 125 -12.93 -18.98 0.67
CA GLY A 125 -12.77 -19.66 -0.61
C GLY A 125 -14.05 -20.29 -1.16
N ASN A 126 -15.06 -20.51 -0.32
CA ASN A 126 -16.38 -20.98 -0.75
C ASN A 126 -17.27 -19.87 -1.35
N TYR A 127 -16.83 -18.61 -1.28
CA TYR A 127 -17.54 -17.47 -1.86
C TYR A 127 -16.83 -17.02 -3.14
N PRO A 128 -17.53 -16.37 -4.08
CA PRO A 128 -16.87 -15.80 -5.27
C PRO A 128 -15.94 -14.64 -4.91
N LEU A 129 -16.28 -13.88 -3.86
CA LEU A 129 -15.55 -12.71 -3.39
C LEU A 129 -14.50 -13.08 -2.33
N VAL A 130 -13.33 -12.45 -2.40
CA VAL A 130 -12.30 -12.56 -1.36
C VAL A 130 -12.78 -11.94 -0.04
N PHE A 131 -13.53 -10.83 -0.13
CA PHE A 131 -14.07 -10.07 0.99
C PHE A 131 -15.61 -9.98 0.94
N PRO A 132 -16.31 -11.07 1.30
CA PRO A 132 -17.77 -11.10 1.32
C PRO A 132 -18.34 -10.18 2.41
N GLY A 133 -19.53 -9.64 2.15
CA GLY A 133 -20.27 -8.83 3.10
C GLY A 133 -20.83 -9.67 4.26
N ARG A 134 -20.83 -9.11 5.48
CA ARG A 134 -21.29 -9.82 6.69
C ARG A 134 -22.78 -10.21 6.67
N LYS A 135 -23.61 -9.47 5.92
CA LYS A 135 -25.05 -9.72 5.78
C LYS A 135 -25.42 -10.49 4.51
N ASP A 136 -24.59 -10.42 3.47
CA ASP A 136 -24.85 -11.00 2.17
C ASP A 136 -23.50 -11.39 1.54
N PRO A 137 -23.17 -12.69 1.48
CA PRO A 137 -21.87 -13.14 0.97
C PRO A 137 -21.68 -12.88 -0.52
N ASN A 138 -22.75 -12.62 -1.27
CA ASN A 138 -22.69 -12.28 -2.68
C ASN A 138 -22.43 -10.79 -2.93
N LYS A 139 -22.45 -9.95 -1.88
CA LYS A 139 -22.14 -8.52 -1.97
C LYS A 139 -20.79 -8.22 -1.33
N CYS A 140 -20.06 -7.28 -1.92
CA CYS A 140 -18.81 -6.79 -1.34
C CYS A 140 -19.06 -6.08 0.00
N MET A 141 -18.01 -6.01 0.85
CA MET A 141 -18.06 -5.22 2.07
C MET A 141 -18.56 -3.78 1.81
N SER A 142 -19.54 -3.33 2.58
CA SER A 142 -20.18 -2.02 2.43
C SER A 142 -19.16 -0.87 2.49
N LYS A 143 -19.45 0.24 1.79
CA LYS A 143 -18.57 1.44 1.77
C LYS A 143 -18.53 2.17 3.11
N ALA A 144 -19.51 1.93 3.97
CA ALA A 144 -19.63 2.50 5.31
C ALA A 144 -19.37 1.41 6.37
N PRO A 145 -18.76 1.78 7.52
CA PRO A 145 -18.75 0.91 8.69
C PRO A 145 -20.19 0.62 9.10
N VAL A 146 -20.44 -0.60 9.57
CA VAL A 146 -21.72 -0.91 10.21
C VAL A 146 -21.78 -0.05 11.48
N LYS A 147 -22.81 0.80 11.57
CA LYS A 147 -23.08 1.69 12.70
C LYS A 147 -23.31 0.91 13.98
#